data_AF-A0A3E0NRK5-F1
#
_entry.id   AF-A0A3E0NRK5-F1
#
_cell.length_a   1.000
_cell.length_b   1.000
_cell.length_c   1.000
_cell.angle_alpha   90.00
_cell.angle_beta   90.00
_cell.angle_gamma   90.00
#
_symmetry.space_group_name_H-M   'P 1'
#
loop_
_entity.id
_entity.type
_entity.pdbx_description
1 polymer ?
#
loop_
_entity_poly.entity_id
_entity_poly.type
_entity_poly.pdbx_seq_one_letter_code
_entity_poly.pdbx_strand_id
1 'polypeptide(L)'
;MRPPKPITLAALASTLLGLFFAYAFYIRYWRWRDCIAAAESSCTEPGAWNATTGGALWSVPALFFFAAAVVLCAVRVWSRRRSSKV
;
A
#
# COMPACT_ATOMS: atom_id res chain seq x y z
N MET A 1 -31.20 3.44 -4.97
CA MET A 1 -29.78 3.01 -5.04
C MET A 1 -29.48 2.16 -3.81
N ARG A 2 -28.95 0.93 -3.94
CA ARG A 2 -28.55 0.14 -2.76
C ARG A 2 -27.19 0.64 -2.26
N PRO A 3 -27.02 0.94 -0.97
CA PRO A 3 -25.73 1.36 -0.45
C PRO A 3 -24.68 0.25 -0.63
N PRO A 4 -23.42 0.60 -0.92
CA PRO A 4 -22.35 -0.38 -0.96
C PRO A 4 -22.20 -1.07 0.40
N LYS A 5 -21.98 -2.39 0.37
CA LYS A 5 -21.75 -3.16 1.61
C LYS A 5 -20.48 -2.66 2.31
N PRO A 6 -20.45 -2.63 3.66
CA PRO A 6 -19.31 -2.08 4.42
C PRO A 6 -17.98 -2.78 4.09
N ILE A 7 -17.99 -4.09 3.83
CA ILE A 7 -16.80 -4.85 3.40
C ILE A 7 -16.24 -4.34 2.07
N THR A 8 -17.09 -3.92 1.13
CA THR A 8 -16.62 -3.35 -0.15
C THR A 8 -15.95 -2.00 0.08
N LEU A 9 -16.55 -1.15 0.91
CA LEU A 9 -16.00 0.16 1.26
C LEU A 9 -14.66 0.02 1.97
N ALA A 10 -14.56 -0.91 2.92
CA ALA A 10 -13.33 -1.22 3.62
C ALA A 10 -12.23 -1.70 2.67
N ALA A 11 -12.54 -2.64 1.75
CA ALA A 11 -11.57 -3.12 0.77
C ALA A 11 -11.07 -2.01 -0.17
N LEU A 12 -11.96 -1.11 -0.58
CA LEU A 12 -11.61 0.05 -1.40
C LEU A 12 -10.71 1.02 -0.62
N ALA A 13 -11.09 1.36 0.62
CA ALA A 13 -10.32 2.25 1.49
C ALA A 13 -8.92 1.68 1.77
N SER A 14 -8.81 0.38 2.08
CA SER A 14 -7.52 -0.29 2.24
C SER A 14 -6.69 -0.25 0.96
N THR A 15 -7.29 -0.43 -0.21
CA THR A 15 -6.58 -0.33 -1.49
C THR A 15 -6.00 1.07 -1.71
N LEU A 16 -6.80 2.11 -1.45
CA LEU A 16 -6.38 3.51 -1.61
C LEU A 16 -5.26 3.88 -0.62
N LEU A 17 -5.37 3.45 0.64
CA LEU A 17 -4.32 3.64 1.64
C LEU A 17 -3.03 2.89 1.25
N GLY A 18 -3.14 1.65 0.77
CA GLY A 18 -2.01 0.88 0.26
C GLY A 18 -1.29 1.60 -0.88
N LEU A 19 -2.03 2.13 -1.85
CA LEU A 19 -1.49 2.93 -2.95
C LEU A 19 -0.82 4.23 -2.47
N PHE A 20 -1.42 4.92 -1.51
CA PHE A 20 -0.85 6.12 -0.91
C PHE A 20 0.51 5.84 -0.24
N PHE A 21 0.59 4.80 0.59
CA PHE A 21 1.85 4.43 1.24
C PHE A 21 2.88 3.85 0.27
N ALA A 22 2.45 3.11 -0.76
CA ALA A 22 3.33 2.64 -1.82
C ALA A 22 3.92 3.81 -2.62
N TYR A 23 3.12 4.86 -2.89
CA TYR A 23 3.60 6.08 -3.52
C TYR A 23 4.60 6.82 -2.62
N ALA A 24 4.31 6.94 -1.32
CA ALA A 24 5.25 7.52 -0.34
C ALA A 24 6.57 6.74 -0.30
N PHE A 25 6.52 5.41 -0.29
CA PHE A 25 7.69 4.54 -0.40
C PHE A 25 8.47 4.77 -1.70
N TYR A 26 7.74 4.91 -2.82
CA TYR A 26 8.36 5.14 -4.12
C TYR A 26 9.15 6.45 -4.16
N ILE A 27 8.53 7.57 -3.77
CA ILE A 27 9.15 8.89 -3.85
C ILE A 27 10.25 9.10 -2.80
N ARG A 28 10.14 8.49 -1.62
CA ARG A 28 11.09 8.67 -0.50
C ARG A 28 12.23 7.67 -0.46
N TYR A 29 12.08 6.51 -1.09
CA TYR A 29 13.11 5.47 -1.04
C TYR A 29 13.33 4.80 -2.39
N TRP A 30 12.32 4.16 -2.98
CA TRP A 30 12.55 3.26 -4.13
C TRP A 30 13.18 3.96 -5.33
N ARG A 31 12.75 5.19 -5.64
CA ARG A 31 13.30 5.99 -6.75
C ARG A 31 14.79 6.30 -6.57
N TRP A 32 15.25 6.40 -5.32
CA TRP A 32 16.60 6.82 -4.95
C TRP A 32 17.43 5.69 -4.34
N ARG A 33 16.92 4.46 -4.37
CA ARG A 33 17.46 3.33 -3.61
C ARG A 33 18.95 3.08 -3.92
N ASP A 34 19.35 3.24 -5.18
CA ASP A 34 20.71 2.94 -5.62
C ASP A 34 21.68 4.03 -5.14
N CYS A 35 21.25 5.29 -5.12
CA CYS A 35 22.01 6.38 -4.52
C CYS A 35 22.08 6.26 -2.99
N ILE A 36 20.97 5.88 -2.32
CA ILE A 36 20.94 5.68 -0.87
C ILE A 36 21.90 4.54 -0.49
N ALA A 37 21.94 3.47 -1.29
CA ALA A 37 22.86 2.36 -1.09
C ALA A 37 24.33 2.77 -1.29
N ALA A 38 24.62 3.67 -2.23
CA ALA A 38 25.97 4.18 -2.46
C ALA A 38 26.43 5.17 -1.37
N ALA A 39 25.53 6.00 -0.86
CA ALA A 39 25.83 7.02 0.16
C ALA A 39 25.67 6.53 1.61
N GLU A 40 25.18 5.30 1.80
CA GLU A 40 24.87 4.66 3.09
C GLU A 40 23.93 5.46 4.03
N SER A 41 23.33 6.56 3.56
CA SER A 41 22.62 7.49 4.44
C SER A 41 21.51 8.29 3.74
N SER A 42 21.86 9.31 2.95
CA SER A 42 20.93 10.21 2.28
C SER A 42 21.45 10.67 0.92
N CYS A 43 20.54 10.85 -0.04
CA CYS A 43 20.84 11.42 -1.34
C CYS A 43 20.61 12.93 -1.33
N THR A 44 21.55 13.69 -1.88
CA THR A 44 21.52 15.15 -1.93
C THR A 44 21.10 15.69 -3.30
N GLU A 45 20.55 14.85 -4.19
CA GLU A 45 20.09 15.31 -5.52
C GLU A 45 19.09 16.49 -5.41
N PRO A 46 19.20 17.49 -6.31
CA PRO A 46 18.20 18.54 -6.44
C PRO A 46 16.80 17.92 -6.69
N GLY A 47 15.88 18.08 -5.74
CA GLY A 47 14.54 17.49 -5.78
C GLY A 47 14.37 16.16 -5.02
N ALA A 48 15.43 15.65 -4.39
CA ALA A 48 15.39 14.48 -3.51
C ALA A 48 15.11 14.85 -2.04
N TRP A 49 14.40 15.96 -1.79
CA TRP A 49 14.14 16.44 -0.43
C TRP A 49 13.50 15.33 0.42
N ASN A 50 14.25 14.85 1.41
CA ASN A 50 13.90 13.76 2.34
C ASN A 50 13.98 12.32 1.79
N ALA A 51 14.87 12.04 0.82
CA ALA A 51 15.23 10.68 0.41
C ALA A 51 16.29 10.08 1.35
N THR A 52 15.88 9.16 2.21
CA THR A 52 16.75 8.53 3.23
C THR A 52 16.42 7.04 3.35
N THR A 53 17.32 6.28 3.98
CA THR A 53 17.05 4.87 4.36
C THR A 53 15.74 4.72 5.14
N GLY A 54 15.37 5.71 5.96
CA GLY A 54 14.10 5.73 6.69
C GLY A 54 12.85 5.76 5.79
N GLY A 55 12.98 6.17 4.53
CA GLY A 55 11.90 6.08 3.54
C GLY A 55 11.43 4.65 3.27
N ALA A 56 12.26 3.64 3.55
CA ALA A 56 11.88 2.23 3.43
C ALA A 56 10.74 1.86 4.38
N LEU A 57 10.57 2.56 5.50
CA LEU A 57 9.53 2.31 6.49
C LEU A 57 8.11 2.39 5.90
N TRP A 58 7.90 3.20 4.87
CA TRP A 58 6.60 3.34 4.20
C TRP A 58 6.14 2.06 3.46
N SER A 59 7.04 1.12 3.18
CA SER A 59 6.68 -0.19 2.62
C SER A 59 5.85 -1.04 3.58
N VAL A 60 6.05 -0.89 4.89
CA VAL A 60 5.36 -1.66 5.94
C VAL A 60 3.85 -1.38 5.95
N PRO A 61 3.37 -0.12 6.10
CA PRO A 61 1.95 0.17 6.02
C PRO A 61 1.39 -0.13 4.62
N ALA A 62 2.16 0.08 3.54
CA ALA A 62 1.71 -0.27 2.19
C ALA A 62 1.36 -1.77 2.06
N LEU A 63 2.27 -2.65 2.50
CA LEU A 63 2.05 -4.10 2.51
C LEU A 63 0.87 -4.49 3.40
N PHE A 64 0.77 -3.90 4.60
CA PHE A 64 -0.34 -4.16 5.52
C PHE A 64 -1.70 -3.85 4.88
N PHE A 65 -1.85 -2.67 4.26
CA PHE A 65 -3.11 -2.26 3.65
C PHE A 65 -3.44 -3.08 2.39
N PHE A 66 -2.45 -3.46 1.59
CA PHE A 66 -2.69 -4.36 0.47
C PHE A 66 -3.08 -5.77 0.93
N ALA A 67 -2.43 -6.31 1.96
CA ALA A 67 -2.80 -7.59 2.54
C ALA A 67 -4.25 -7.56 3.07
N ALA A 68 -4.63 -6.50 3.78
CA ALA A 68 -5.99 -6.30 4.26
C ALA A 68 -7.01 -6.25 3.09
N ALA A 69 -6.69 -5.53 2.01
CA ALA A 69 -7.55 -5.48 0.82
C ALA A 69 -7.74 -6.86 0.18
N VAL A 70 -6.67 -7.65 0.07
CA VAL A 70 -6.73 -9.03 -0.45
C VAL A 70 -7.62 -9.91 0.43
N VAL A 71 -7.43 -9.87 1.75
CA VAL A 71 -8.24 -10.67 2.70
C VAL A 71 -9.72 -10.28 2.63
N LEU A 72 -10.05 -9.00 2.61
CA LEU A 72 -11.44 -8.53 2.53
C LEU A 72 -12.10 -8.94 1.21
N CYS A 73 -11.37 -8.86 0.10
CA CYS A 73 -11.82 -9.35 -1.19
C CYS A 73 -12.04 -10.87 -1.17
N ALA A 74 -11.11 -11.64 -0.62
CA ALA A 74 -11.22 -13.10 -0.51
C ALA A 74 -12.44 -13.52 0.32
N VAL A 75 -12.64 -12.91 1.50
CA VAL A 75 -13.83 -13.16 2.36
C VAL A 75 -15.12 -12.81 1.63
N ARG A 76 -15.15 -11.70 0.90
CA ARG A 76 -16.32 -11.31 0.11
C ARG A 76 -16.63 -12.29 -1.02
N VAL A 77 -15.61 -12.74 -1.74
CA VAL A 77 -15.79 -13.73 -2.81
C VAL A 77 -16.25 -15.07 -2.24
N TRP A 78 -15.65 -15.50 -1.13
CA TRP A 78 -15.99 -16.76 -0.49
C TRP A 78 -17.41 -16.78 0.08
N SER A 79 -17.82 -15.72 0.76
CA SER A 79 -19.21 -15.57 1.26
C SER A 79 -20.25 -15.58 0.12
N ARG A 80 -19.96 -14.90 -1.00
CA ARG A 80 -20.83 -14.96 -2.19
C ARG A 80 -20.94 -16.38 -2.76
N ARG A 81 -19.81 -17.10 -2.87
CA ARG A 81 -19.80 -18.48 -3.37
C ARG A 81 -20.60 -19.42 -2.46
N ARG A 82 -20.51 -19.25 -1.14
CA ARG A 82 -21.27 -20.06 -0.18
C ARG A 82 -22.78 -19.85 -0.31
N SER A 83 -23.25 -18.60 -0.46
CA SER A 83 -24.66 -18.31 -0.65
C SER A 83 -25.24 -18.78 -2.00
N SER A 84 -24.42 -19.15 -2.98
CA SER A 84 -24.88 -19.69 -4.26
C SER A 84 -25.04 -21.22 -4.26
N LYS A 85 -24.51 -21.90 -3.25
CA LYS A 85 -24.58 -23.37 -3.11
C LYS A 85 -25.69 -23.83 -2.16
N VAL A 86 -26.35 -22.90 -1.48
CA VAL A 86 -27.54 -23.10 -0.62
C VAL A 86 -28.75 -22.67 -1.41
#